data_AF-A0AAU7C6D6-F1
#
_entry.id   AF-A0AAU7C6D6-F1
#
_cell.length_a   1.000
_cell.length_b   1.000
_cell.length_c   1.000
_cell.angle_alpha   90.00
_cell.angle_beta   90.00
_cell.angle_gamma   90.00
#
_symmetry.space_group_name_H-M   'P 1'
#
loop_
_entity.id
_entity.type
_entity.pdbx_description
1 polymer ?
#
loop_
_entity_poly.entity_id
_entity_poly.type
_entity_poly.pdbx_seq_one_letter_code
_entity_poly.pdbx_strand_id
1 'polypeptide(L)'
;MYDRILIPVTARSFSREIDPSFANQLKYLVQAHPNASFMLLYLFEPRDCRWLAAGLPNLDPDLMLSLAAHQLTRIERLLRDIGAHQIEHQLAVGNQYLVISQLIQKSGYELIVAPWQPKWWQRCWRRLSHPAHSITNDLLILNVQ
;
A
#
# COMPACT_ATOMS: atom_id res chain seq x y z
N MET A 1 -5.11 15.17 12.68
CA MET A 1 -5.39 13.79 13.15
C MET A 1 -5.81 13.04 11.92
N TYR A 2 -5.19 11.89 11.61
CA TYR A 2 -5.52 11.16 10.39
C TYR A 2 -6.61 10.14 10.69
N ASP A 3 -7.76 10.25 10.02
CA ASP A 3 -8.91 9.35 10.19
C ASP A 3 -8.95 8.28 9.10
N ARG A 4 -8.33 8.53 7.93
CA ARG A 4 -8.29 7.59 6.80
C ARG A 4 -6.87 7.42 6.28
N ILE A 5 -6.30 6.24 6.51
CA ILE A 5 -4.93 5.89 6.14
C ILE A 5 -4.97 4.85 5.02
N LEU A 6 -4.31 5.14 3.90
CA LEU A 6 -4.19 4.24 2.76
C LEU A 6 -2.85 3.50 2.78
N ILE A 7 -2.90 2.17 2.71
CA ILE A 7 -1.72 1.32 2.55
C ILE A 7 -1.83 0.64 1.18
N PRO A 8 -1.17 1.17 0.14
CA PRO A 8 -1.10 0.46 -1.12
C PRO A 8 -0.23 -0.79 -0.94
N VAL A 9 -0.61 -1.88 -1.61
CA VAL A 9 0.09 -3.16 -1.64
C VAL A 9 0.14 -3.63 -3.10
N THR A 10 1.30 -4.09 -3.56
CA THR A 10 1.44 -4.69 -4.90
C THR A 10 2.03 -6.08 -4.77
N ALA A 11 1.84 -6.94 -5.79
CA ALA A 11 2.49 -8.25 -5.87
C ALA A 11 4.02 -8.20 -5.65
N ARG A 12 4.65 -7.08 -6.04
CA ARG A 12 6.11 -6.90 -6.00
C ARG A 12 6.60 -6.23 -4.71
N SER A 13 5.68 -5.66 -3.92
CA SER A 13 6.02 -4.91 -2.71
C SER A 13 6.55 -5.78 -1.58
N PHE A 14 6.30 -7.09 -1.63
CA PHE A 14 6.66 -8.03 -0.57
C PHE A 14 7.09 -9.39 -1.11
N SER A 15 8.17 -9.44 -1.88
CA SER A 15 8.86 -10.71 -2.16
C SER A 15 9.64 -11.24 -0.94
N ARG A 16 9.62 -10.54 0.20
CA ARG A 16 10.38 -10.82 1.44
C ARG A 16 9.49 -10.65 2.69
N GLU A 17 10.04 -10.95 3.86
CA GLU A 17 9.44 -10.62 5.15
C GLU A 17 9.08 -9.13 5.26
N ILE A 18 8.05 -8.82 6.06
CA ILE A 18 7.67 -7.42 6.32
C ILE A 18 8.87 -6.71 6.95
N ASP A 19 9.27 -5.59 6.36
CA ASP A 19 10.36 -4.79 6.88
C ASP A 19 10.07 -4.36 8.34
N PRO A 20 10.96 -4.64 9.32
CA PRO A 20 10.75 -4.27 10.72
C PRO A 20 10.51 -2.77 10.93
N SER A 21 11.10 -1.92 10.10
CA SER A 21 10.89 -0.46 10.15
C SER A 21 9.47 -0.10 9.71
N PHE A 22 8.94 -0.79 8.69
CA PHE A 22 7.53 -0.65 8.31
C PHE A 22 6.60 -1.07 9.43
N ALA A 23 6.85 -2.22 10.06
CA ALA A 23 6.07 -2.69 11.19
C ALA A 23 6.09 -1.72 12.38
N ASN A 24 7.25 -1.18 12.73
CA ASN A 24 7.38 -0.17 13.78
C ASN A 24 6.62 1.11 13.44
N GLN A 25 6.64 1.55 12.17
CA GLN A 25 5.89 2.73 11.75
C GLN A 25 4.37 2.52 11.83
N LEU A 26 3.87 1.36 11.40
CA LEU A 26 2.46 1.02 11.61
C LEU A 26 2.09 1.05 13.09
N LYS A 27 2.97 0.56 13.97
CA LYS A 27 2.76 0.63 15.41
C LYS A 27 2.62 2.05 15.93
N TYR A 28 3.53 2.94 15.54
CA TYR A 28 3.43 4.35 15.92
C TYR A 28 2.15 5.00 15.39
N LEU A 29 1.75 4.69 14.16
CA LEU A 29 0.53 5.26 13.55
C LEU A 29 -0.75 4.77 14.24
N VAL A 30 -0.86 3.48 14.54
CA VAL A 30 -2.02 2.93 15.26
C VAL A 30 -2.11 3.52 16.67
N GLN A 31 -0.97 3.69 17.35
CA GLN A 31 -0.93 4.30 18.68
C GLN A 31 -1.30 5.79 18.65
N ALA A 32 -0.84 6.53 17.63
CA ALA A 32 -1.14 7.95 17.46
C ALA A 32 -2.59 8.19 16.97
N HIS A 33 -3.16 7.23 16.24
CA HIS A 33 -4.48 7.32 15.61
C HIS A 33 -5.30 6.04 15.86
N PRO A 34 -5.75 5.80 17.11
CA PRO A 34 -6.42 4.54 17.49
C PRO A 34 -7.76 4.32 16.78
N ASN A 35 -8.38 5.40 16.29
CA ASN A 35 -9.66 5.39 15.58
C ASN A 35 -9.52 5.47 14.05
N ALA A 36 -8.29 5.48 13.52
CA ALA A 36 -8.10 5.56 12.08
C ALA A 36 -8.63 4.31 11.37
N SER A 37 -9.30 4.52 10.24
CA SER A 37 -9.62 3.47 9.28
C SER A 37 -8.42 3.25 8.36
N PHE A 38 -7.96 2.00 8.30
CA PHE A 38 -6.86 1.56 7.44
C PHE A 38 -7.42 0.89 6.19
N MET A 39 -7.18 1.48 5.02
CA MET A 39 -7.51 0.88 3.74
C MET A 39 -6.30 0.14 3.18
N LEU A 40 -6.38 -1.19 3.08
CA LEU A 40 -5.43 -2.01 2.34
C LEU A 40 -5.85 -2.04 0.86
N LEU A 41 -5.12 -1.32 0.02
CA LEU A 41 -5.38 -1.26 -1.42
C LEU A 41 -4.43 -2.19 -2.16
N TYR A 42 -4.95 -3.27 -2.71
CA TYR A 42 -4.19 -4.12 -3.61
C TYR A 42 -4.22 -3.60 -5.05
N LEU A 43 -3.04 -3.33 -5.61
CA LEU A 43 -2.85 -2.79 -6.95
C LEU A 43 -2.27 -3.84 -7.90
N PHE A 44 -3.07 -4.25 -8.88
CA PHE A 44 -2.62 -5.00 -10.05
C PHE A 44 -2.20 -4.04 -11.16
N GLU A 45 -0.92 -4.05 -11.54
CA GLU A 45 -0.51 -3.28 -12.72
C GLU A 45 -0.92 -4.01 -14.00
N PRO A 46 -1.28 -3.29 -15.09
CA PRO A 46 -1.62 -3.90 -16.36
C PRO A 46 -0.53 -4.82 -16.94
N ARG A 47 0.74 -4.62 -16.54
CA ARG A 47 1.84 -5.53 -16.90
C ARG A 47 1.70 -6.89 -16.21
N ASP A 48 1.29 -6.90 -14.95
CA ASP A 48 1.01 -8.13 -14.22
C ASP A 48 -0.20 -8.82 -14.87
N CYS A 49 -1.28 -8.07 -15.19
CA CYS A 49 -2.44 -8.61 -15.90
C CYS A 49 -2.11 -9.14 -17.32
N ARG A 50 -1.19 -8.49 -18.05
CA ARG A 50 -0.73 -8.98 -19.36
C ARG A 50 0.04 -10.28 -19.23
N TRP A 51 0.80 -10.48 -18.15
CA TRP A 51 1.48 -11.76 -17.91
C TRP A 51 0.47 -12.87 -17.61
N LEU A 52 -0.58 -12.56 -16.83
CA LEU A 52 -1.68 -13.49 -16.60
C LEU A 52 -2.43 -13.84 -17.89
N ALA A 53 -2.78 -12.83 -18.68
CA ALA A 53 -3.55 -12.99 -19.91
C ALA A 53 -2.76 -13.65 -21.05
N ALA A 54 -1.42 -13.52 -21.05
CA ALA A 54 -0.56 -14.11 -22.08
C ALA A 54 -0.26 -15.61 -21.87
N GLY A 55 -0.75 -16.22 -20.78
CA GLY A 55 -0.51 -17.65 -20.49
C GLY A 55 0.98 -18.01 -20.46
N LEU A 56 1.84 -17.06 -20.05
CA LEU A 56 3.28 -17.27 -20.03
C LEU A 56 3.61 -18.45 -19.10
N PRO A 57 4.40 -19.44 -19.54
CA PRO A 57 4.55 -20.73 -18.85
C PRO A 57 5.20 -20.66 -17.46
N ASN A 58 5.68 -19.49 -17.03
CA ASN A 58 6.40 -19.31 -15.78
C ASN A 58 5.63 -18.45 -14.74
N LEU A 59 4.39 -18.07 -15.01
CA LEU A 59 3.62 -17.22 -14.09
C LEU A 59 2.18 -17.70 -13.98
N ASP A 60 1.95 -18.60 -13.03
CA ASP A 60 0.62 -19.09 -12.69
C ASP A 60 -0.25 -17.94 -12.13
N PRO A 61 -1.39 -17.60 -12.77
CA PRO A 61 -2.32 -16.59 -12.28
C PRO A 61 -2.87 -16.85 -10.89
N ASP A 62 -3.12 -18.12 -10.56
CA ASP A 62 -3.62 -18.50 -9.25
C ASP A 62 -2.55 -18.32 -8.18
N LEU A 63 -1.28 -18.53 -8.54
CA LEU A 63 -0.14 -18.22 -7.67
C LEU A 63 -0.01 -16.71 -7.43
N MET A 64 -0.18 -15.86 -8.44
CA MET A 64 -0.12 -14.40 -8.28
C MET A 64 -1.24 -13.88 -7.38
N LEU A 65 -2.46 -14.39 -7.53
CA LEU A 65 -3.60 -14.08 -6.66
C LEU A 65 -3.40 -14.62 -5.24
N SER A 66 -2.84 -15.83 -5.11
CA SER A 66 -2.52 -16.42 -3.80
C SER A 66 -1.44 -15.62 -3.08
N LEU A 67 -0.40 -15.19 -3.79
CA LEU A 67 0.64 -14.31 -3.26
C LEU A 67 0.04 -12.96 -2.86
N ALA A 68 -0.83 -12.37 -3.68
CA ALA A 68 -1.55 -11.14 -3.35
C ALA A 68 -2.32 -11.25 -2.04
N ALA A 69 -3.17 -12.27 -1.92
CA ALA A 69 -3.98 -12.54 -0.75
C ALA A 69 -3.12 -12.84 0.48
N HIS A 70 -2.03 -13.59 0.31
CA HIS A 70 -1.09 -13.87 1.38
C HIS A 70 -0.45 -12.59 1.93
N GLN A 71 -0.02 -11.66 1.06
CA GLN A 71 0.58 -10.41 1.51
C GLN A 71 -0.42 -9.50 2.22
N LEU A 72 -1.65 -9.40 1.70
CA LEU A 72 -2.72 -8.66 2.39
C LEU A 72 -2.98 -9.22 3.78
N THR A 73 -3.08 -10.55 3.89
CA THR A 73 -3.32 -11.24 5.16
C THR A 73 -2.20 -10.97 6.16
N ARG A 74 -0.93 -10.91 5.73
CA ARG A 74 0.20 -10.61 6.63
C ARG A 74 0.13 -9.19 7.18
N ILE A 75 -0.16 -8.20 6.33
CA ILE A 75 -0.26 -6.80 6.76
C ILE A 75 -1.49 -6.61 7.65
N GLU A 76 -2.61 -7.22 7.28
CA GLU A 76 -3.83 -7.19 8.09
C GLU A 76 -3.58 -7.78 9.48
N ARG A 77 -2.94 -8.95 9.58
CA ARG A 77 -2.55 -9.53 10.88
C ARG A 77 -1.68 -8.59 11.68
N LEU A 78 -0.65 -8.01 11.06
CA LEU A 78 0.22 -7.04 11.71
C LEU A 78 -0.56 -5.85 12.26
N LEU A 79 -1.47 -5.28 11.47
CA LEU A 79 -2.33 -4.18 11.91
C LEU A 79 -3.21 -4.58 13.09
N ARG A 80 -3.86 -5.76 13.03
CA ARG A 80 -4.70 -6.28 14.12
C ARG A 80 -3.90 -6.55 15.39
N ASP A 81 -2.72 -7.16 15.27
CA ASP A 81 -1.84 -7.49 16.40
C ASP A 81 -1.37 -6.22 17.14
N ILE A 82 -1.27 -5.10 16.43
CA ILE A 82 -0.89 -3.81 17.00
C ILE A 82 -2.12 -2.99 17.46
N GLY A 83 -3.34 -3.50 17.26
CA GLY A 83 -4.57 -2.90 17.77
C GLY A 83 -5.32 -2.00 16.78
N ALA A 84 -5.14 -2.16 15.48
CA ALA A 84 -6.00 -1.53 14.48
C ALA A 84 -7.35 -2.24 14.43
N HIS A 85 -8.44 -1.49 14.60
CA HIS A 85 -9.80 -2.04 14.69
C HIS A 85 -10.59 -1.95 13.37
N GLN A 86 -10.30 -0.93 12.56
CA GLN A 86 -11.00 -0.68 11.29
C GLN A 86 -10.04 -0.91 10.13
N ILE A 87 -10.16 -2.07 9.49
CA ILE A 87 -9.33 -2.45 8.33
C ILE A 87 -10.26 -2.78 7.17
N GLU A 88 -10.14 -2.01 6.09
CA GLU A 88 -10.88 -2.18 4.85
C GLU A 88 -9.94 -2.72 3.76
N HIS A 89 -10.52 -3.42 2.78
CA HIS A 89 -9.76 -4.00 1.66
C HIS A 89 -10.36 -3.53 0.34
N GLN A 90 -9.51 -3.12 -0.58
CA GLN A 90 -9.93 -2.76 -1.93
C GLN A 90 -8.97 -3.34 -2.97
N LEU A 91 -9.54 -3.86 -4.05
CA LEU A 91 -8.80 -4.26 -5.24
C LEU A 91 -8.90 -3.16 -6.30
N ALA A 92 -7.77 -2.82 -6.91
CA ALA A 92 -7.76 -1.97 -8.09
C ALA A 92 -6.79 -2.49 -9.15
N VAL A 93 -7.21 -2.38 -10.40
CA VAL A 93 -6.40 -2.71 -11.57
C VAL A 93 -6.07 -1.40 -12.29
N GLY A 94 -4.79 -1.13 -12.51
CA GLY A 94 -4.40 0.07 -13.22
C GLY A 94 -2.98 0.52 -12.90
N ASN A 95 -2.59 1.62 -13.54
CA ASN A 95 -1.32 2.26 -13.22
C ASN A 95 -1.37 2.78 -11.77
N GLN A 96 -0.40 2.38 -10.95
CA GLN A 96 -0.33 2.76 -9.52
C GLN A 96 -0.52 4.27 -9.30
N TYR A 97 0.11 5.10 -10.15
CA TYR A 97 -0.02 6.55 -10.06
C TYR A 97 -1.47 7.02 -10.23
N LEU A 98 -2.14 6.53 -11.27
CA LEU A 98 -3.49 6.97 -11.61
C LEU A 98 -4.49 6.50 -10.56
N VAL A 99 -4.38 5.25 -10.12
CA VAL A 99 -5.29 4.69 -9.11
C VAL A 99 -5.12 5.42 -7.78
N ILE A 100 -3.88 5.58 -7.30
CA ILE A 100 -3.62 6.27 -6.03
C ILE A 100 -4.06 7.74 -6.12
N SER A 101 -3.74 8.44 -7.20
CA SER A 101 -4.16 9.84 -7.40
C SER A 101 -5.69 9.98 -7.41
N GLN A 102 -6.40 9.05 -8.06
CA GLN A 102 -7.87 9.06 -8.07
C GLN A 102 -8.46 8.76 -6.70
N LEU A 103 -7.89 7.82 -5.94
CA LEU A 103 -8.36 7.48 -4.60
C LEU A 103 -8.14 8.64 -3.63
N ILE A 104 -7.00 9.32 -3.71
CA ILE A 104 -6.76 10.55 -2.96
C ILE A 104 -7.86 11.58 -3.26
N GLN A 105 -8.11 11.85 -4.54
CA GLN A 105 -9.08 12.86 -4.97
C GLN A 105 -10.53 12.52 -4.61
N LYS A 106 -10.90 11.23 -4.62
CA LYS A 106 -12.29 10.79 -4.46
C LYS A 106 -12.65 10.34 -3.04
N SER A 107 -11.68 9.84 -2.28
CA SER A 107 -11.96 9.11 -1.03
C SER A 107 -11.45 9.82 0.22
N GLY A 108 -10.79 10.97 0.07
CA GLY A 108 -10.36 11.80 1.19
C GLY A 108 -9.34 11.12 2.11
N TYR A 109 -8.45 10.30 1.54
CA TYR A 109 -7.34 9.74 2.29
C TYR A 109 -6.36 10.85 2.67
N GLU A 110 -6.00 10.89 3.94
CA GLU A 110 -5.19 11.98 4.50
C GLU A 110 -3.72 11.56 4.63
N LEU A 111 -3.49 10.25 4.75
CA LEU A 111 -2.17 9.67 4.86
C LEU A 111 -2.03 8.45 3.95
N ILE A 112 -0.90 8.34 3.27
CA ILE A 112 -0.51 7.14 2.54
C ILE A 112 0.76 6.58 3.14
N VAL A 113 0.75 5.30 3.46
CA VAL A 113 1.88 4.58 4.04
C VAL A 113 2.23 3.43 3.11
N ALA A 114 3.23 3.65 2.26
CA ALA A 114 3.68 2.66 1.29
C ALA A 114 4.94 1.92 1.79
N PRO A 115 4.94 0.57 1.81
CA PRO A 115 6.09 -0.25 2.20
C PRO A 115 7.22 -0.32 1.16
N TRP A 116 7.12 0.46 0.08
CA TRP A 116 8.16 0.64 -0.94
C TRP A 116 8.16 2.09 -1.38
N GLN A 117 9.27 2.60 -1.94
CA GLN A 117 9.28 3.88 -2.64
C GLN A 117 8.66 3.68 -4.03
N PRO A 118 7.45 4.20 -4.29
CA PRO A 118 6.82 3.99 -5.57
C PRO A 118 7.55 4.81 -6.64
N LYS A 119 7.77 4.23 -7.82
CA LYS A 119 8.42 4.94 -8.94
C LYS A 119 7.66 6.20 -9.35
N TRP A 120 6.34 6.24 -9.13
CA TRP A 120 5.51 7.39 -9.41
C TRP A 120 5.74 8.55 -8.41
N TRP A 121 6.02 8.23 -7.15
CA TRP A 121 6.38 9.21 -6.12
C TRP A 121 7.66 9.96 -6.51
N GLN A 122 8.68 9.21 -6.93
CA GLN A 122 9.97 9.77 -7.34
C GLN A 122 9.85 10.74 -8.53
N ARG A 123 8.83 10.57 -9.39
CA ARG A 123 8.68 11.33 -10.64
C ARG A 123 7.72 12.51 -10.55
N CYS A 124 6.58 12.35 -9.87
CA CYS A 124 5.47 13.30 -10.03
C CYS A 124 5.12 14.07 -8.75
N TRP A 125 5.40 13.52 -7.57
CA TRP A 125 4.80 14.02 -6.31
C TRP A 125 5.81 14.58 -5.31
N ARG A 126 7.12 14.38 -5.49
CA ARG A 126 8.18 15.01 -4.67
C ARG A 126 8.01 16.53 -4.47
N ARG A 127 7.39 17.23 -5.43
CA ARG A 127 7.17 18.69 -5.39
C ARG A 127 5.86 19.11 -4.72
N LEU A 128 4.91 18.19 -4.51
CA LEU A 128 3.53 18.50 -4.13
C LEU A 128 3.18 18.10 -2.70
N SER A 129 3.93 17.18 -2.08
CA SER A 129 3.68 16.78 -0.70
C SER A 129 4.80 17.27 0.22
N HIS A 130 4.55 18.37 0.89
CA HIS A 130 5.21 18.69 2.15
C HIS A 130 4.16 18.44 3.24
N PRO A 131 4.39 17.52 4.20
CA PRO A 131 5.65 16.89 4.60
C PRO A 131 5.66 15.38 4.26
N ALA A 132 6.06 14.99 3.05
CA ALA A 132 6.37 13.59 2.77
C ALA A 132 7.71 13.19 3.39
N HIS A 133 7.69 12.21 4.30
CA HIS A 133 8.89 11.75 4.99
C HIS A 133 9.26 10.35 4.48
N SER A 134 10.47 10.23 3.94
CA SER A 134 11.10 8.92 3.71
C SER A 134 11.68 8.47 5.04
N ILE A 135 11.17 7.39 5.60
CA ILE A 135 11.60 6.91 6.93
C ILE A 135 12.78 5.94 6.79
N THR A 136 12.82 5.21 5.67
CA THR A 136 13.98 4.43 5.20
C THR A 136 14.12 4.62 3.68
N ASN A 137 15.16 4.06 3.06
CA ASN A 137 15.34 4.07 1.59
C ASN A 137 14.16 3.43 0.84
N ASP A 138 13.35 2.62 1.53
CA ASP A 138 12.25 1.87 0.94
C ASP A 138 10.88 2.27 1.49
N LEU A 139 10.76 2.99 2.61
CA LEU A 139 9.45 3.35 3.17
C LEU A 139 9.02 4.77 2.81
N LEU A 140 7.78 4.93 2.33
CA LEU A 140 7.20 6.23 2.01
C LEU A 140 5.97 6.53 2.86
N ILE A 141 6.00 7.64 3.61
CA ILE A 141 4.82 8.26 4.20
C ILE A 141 4.50 9.57 3.47
N LEU A 142 3.30 9.66 2.92
CA LEU A 142 2.77 10.85 2.26
C LEU A 142 1.62 11.43 3.07
N ASN A 143 1.81 12.64 3.59
CA ASN A 143 0.67 13.47 3.96
C ASN A 143 0.07 14.04 2.67
N VAL A 144 -1.25 13.92 2.56
CA VAL A 144 -2.02 14.28 1.36
C VAL A 144 -2.94 15.49 1.61
N GLN A 145 -2.94 16.03 2.84
CA GLN A 145 -3.63 17.27 3.19
C GLN A 145 -2.93 18.52 2.66
#